data_AF-A0A1Q5PUG0-F1
#
_entry.id   AF-A0A1Q5PUG0-F1
#
_cell.length_a   1.000
_cell.length_b   1.000
_cell.length_c   1.000
_cell.angle_alpha   90.00
_cell.angle_beta   90.00
_cell.angle_gamma   90.00
#
_symmetry.space_group_name_H-M   'P 1'
#
loop_
_entity.id
_entity.type
_entity.pdbx_description
1 polymer ?
#
loop_
_entity_poly.entity_id
_entity_poly.type
_entity_poly.pdbx_seq_one_letter_code
_entity_poly.pdbx_strand_id
1 'polypeptide(L)'
;MTSDKDFKKLVRARMLQTGENYTTARAALRADSAAAAAFWDKTVATFLRDDRLPHLPAKRRARVVVLIELLDLFNPGVVYSEREVSQLLAQVHDDFASLRRELVDYGLLQRADGHYQVAAQFPTPGPAVAPEIPRGAAQRFTEVTRG
;
A
#
# COMPACT_ATOMS: atom_id res chain seq x y z
N MET A 1 0.21 -1.50 -15.43
CA MET A 1 -0.79 -1.37 -16.51
C MET A 1 -1.91 -2.38 -16.29
N THR A 2 -2.82 -2.10 -15.36
CA THR A 2 -4.02 -2.91 -15.14
C THR A 2 -4.89 -2.79 -16.39
N SER A 3 -5.30 -3.93 -16.95
CA SER A 3 -5.89 -3.99 -18.28
C SER A 3 -7.26 -3.30 -18.29
N ASP A 4 -7.61 -2.64 -19.41
CA ASP A 4 -8.99 -2.16 -19.68
C ASP A 4 -10.06 -3.23 -19.39
N LYS A 5 -9.67 -4.51 -19.51
CA LYS A 5 -10.49 -5.68 -19.16
C LYS A 5 -10.84 -5.75 -17.67
N ASP A 6 -9.92 -5.44 -16.78
CA ASP A 6 -10.15 -5.48 -15.33
C ASP A 6 -11.06 -4.32 -14.91
N PHE A 7 -10.84 -3.14 -15.48
CA PHE A 7 -11.72 -2.00 -15.25
C PHE A 7 -13.16 -2.28 -15.73
N LYS A 8 -13.34 -2.88 -16.93
CA LYS A 8 -14.67 -3.30 -17.40
C LYS A 8 -15.34 -4.32 -16.48
N LYS A 9 -14.60 -5.25 -15.87
CA LYS A 9 -15.16 -6.19 -14.88
C LYS A 9 -15.66 -5.46 -13.64
N LEU A 10 -14.92 -4.49 -13.13
CA LEU A 10 -15.33 -3.67 -11.98
C LEU A 10 -16.59 -2.86 -12.28
N VAL A 11 -16.67 -2.24 -13.46
CA VAL A 11 -17.88 -1.52 -13.89
C VAL A 11 -19.10 -2.46 -13.91
N ARG A 12 -18.96 -3.67 -14.48
CA ARG A 12 -20.05 -4.66 -14.51
C ARG A 12 -20.45 -5.12 -13.11
N ALA A 13 -19.50 -5.41 -12.23
CA ALA A 13 -19.78 -5.82 -10.85
C ALA A 13 -20.56 -4.74 -10.10
N ARG A 14 -20.17 -3.47 -10.26
CA ARG A 14 -20.90 -2.33 -9.68
C ARG A 14 -22.31 -2.24 -10.23
N MET A 15 -22.51 -2.32 -11.55
CA MET A 15 -23.84 -2.29 -12.17
C MET A 15 -24.76 -3.37 -11.58
N LEU A 16 -24.24 -4.59 -11.37
CA LEU A 16 -25.02 -5.69 -10.76
C LEU A 16 -25.37 -5.43 -9.30
N GLN A 17 -24.49 -4.75 -8.56
CA GLN A 17 -24.70 -4.44 -7.15
C GLN A 17 -25.65 -3.25 -6.92
N THR A 18 -25.59 -2.23 -7.78
CA THR A 18 -26.29 -0.95 -7.58
C THR A 18 -27.49 -0.74 -8.50
N GLY A 19 -27.61 -1.51 -9.59
CA GLY A 19 -28.60 -1.28 -10.64
C GLY A 19 -28.30 -0.07 -11.53
N GLU A 20 -27.13 0.58 -11.36
CA GLU A 20 -26.72 1.72 -12.19
C GLU A 20 -26.45 1.29 -13.64
N ASN A 21 -26.65 2.22 -14.58
CA ASN A 21 -26.20 2.03 -15.96
C ASN A 21 -24.66 2.10 -16.08
N TYR A 22 -24.13 1.66 -17.22
CA TYR A 22 -22.69 1.60 -17.47
C TYR A 22 -21.99 2.96 -17.30
N THR A 23 -22.57 4.04 -17.81
CA THR A 23 -21.97 5.38 -17.77
C THR A 23 -21.84 5.89 -16.35
N THR A 24 -22.90 5.74 -15.55
CA THR A 24 -22.93 6.13 -14.13
C THR A 24 -21.95 5.29 -13.32
N ALA A 25 -21.99 3.96 -13.45
CA ALA A 25 -21.08 3.06 -12.74
C ALA A 25 -19.60 3.33 -13.09
N ARG A 26 -19.30 3.60 -14.36
CA ARG A 26 -17.96 3.97 -14.84
C ARG A 26 -17.50 5.31 -14.29
N ALA A 27 -18.37 6.32 -14.29
CA ALA A 27 -18.05 7.64 -13.76
C ALA A 27 -17.76 7.57 -12.25
N ALA A 28 -18.58 6.84 -11.50
CA ALA A 28 -18.40 6.64 -10.06
C ALA A 28 -17.06 5.95 -9.74
N LEU A 29 -16.72 4.86 -10.44
CA LEU A 29 -15.43 4.17 -10.24
C LEU A 29 -14.22 5.03 -10.57
N ARG A 30 -14.32 5.92 -11.56
CA ARG A 30 -13.27 6.90 -11.86
C ARG A 30 -13.14 7.95 -10.77
N ALA A 31 -14.25 8.51 -10.32
CA ALA A 31 -14.26 9.48 -9.23
C ALA A 31 -13.67 8.88 -7.95
N ASP A 32 -14.05 7.65 -7.63
CA ASP A 32 -13.51 6.88 -6.51
C ASP A 32 -12.00 6.67 -6.62
N SER A 33 -11.50 6.37 -7.82
CA SER A 33 -10.08 6.17 -8.09
C SER A 33 -9.30 7.49 -8.00
N ALA A 34 -9.85 8.58 -8.53
CA ALA A 34 -9.27 9.91 -8.44
C ALA A 34 -9.20 10.40 -6.98
N ALA A 35 -10.27 10.19 -6.20
CA ALA A 35 -10.29 10.51 -4.77
C ALA A 35 -9.26 9.68 -3.98
N ALA A 36 -9.07 8.41 -4.36
CA ALA A 36 -8.04 7.57 -3.75
C ALA A 36 -6.62 8.06 -4.05
N ALA A 37 -6.33 8.44 -5.31
CA ALA A 37 -5.06 9.04 -5.70
C ALA A 37 -4.81 10.35 -4.95
N ALA A 38 -5.78 11.25 -4.90
CA ALA A 38 -5.66 12.51 -4.17
C ALA A 38 -5.43 12.30 -2.65
N PHE A 39 -6.08 11.30 -2.05
CA PHE A 39 -5.82 10.91 -0.65
C PHE A 39 -4.39 10.39 -0.46
N TRP A 40 -3.91 9.58 -1.40
CA TRP A 40 -2.55 9.04 -1.40
C TRP A 40 -1.52 10.15 -1.47
N ASP A 41 -1.57 10.98 -2.53
CA ASP A 41 -0.63 12.06 -2.79
C ASP A 41 -0.59 13.06 -1.63
N LYS A 42 -1.76 13.41 -1.09
CA LYS A 42 -1.85 14.26 0.10
C LYS A 42 -1.20 13.63 1.33
N THR A 43 -1.40 12.32 1.54
CA THR A 43 -0.81 11.61 2.67
C THR A 43 0.71 11.57 2.55
N VAL A 44 1.23 11.20 1.38
CA VAL A 44 2.68 11.21 1.11
C VAL A 44 3.25 12.60 1.34
N ALA A 45 2.72 13.64 0.72
CA ALA A 45 3.19 15.02 0.90
C ALA A 45 3.10 15.54 2.35
N THR A 46 2.20 14.98 3.17
CA THR A 46 2.05 15.36 4.58
C THR A 46 3.10 14.70 5.46
N PHE A 47 3.37 13.41 5.25
CA PHE A 47 4.12 12.58 6.18
C PHE A 47 5.52 12.20 5.71
N LEU A 48 5.75 12.10 4.40
CA LEU A 48 7.07 11.81 3.83
C LEU A 48 7.62 13.11 3.25
N ARG A 49 8.71 13.59 3.83
CA ARG A 49 9.42 14.81 3.39
C ARG A 49 10.91 14.53 3.42
N ASP A 50 11.60 14.82 2.32
CA ASP A 50 13.06 14.64 2.20
C ASP A 50 13.52 13.23 2.65
N ASP A 51 12.79 12.21 2.19
CA ASP A 51 13.00 10.78 2.56
C ASP A 51 12.92 10.47 4.07
N ARG A 52 12.32 11.36 4.85
CA ARG A 52 12.09 11.22 6.29
C ARG A 52 10.61 11.13 6.62
N LEU A 53 10.30 10.33 7.63
CA LEU A 53 9.00 10.24 8.28
C LEU A 53 9.17 10.79 9.71
N PRO A 54 8.91 12.09 9.96
CA PRO A 54 9.11 12.65 11.29
C PRO A 54 8.10 12.10 12.31
N HIS A 55 6.87 11.79 11.86
CA HIS A 55 5.82 11.26 12.70
C HIS A 55 4.97 10.23 11.97
N LEU A 56 4.64 9.16 12.68
CA LEU A 56 3.72 8.13 12.20
C LEU A 56 2.26 8.63 12.12
N PRO A 57 1.54 8.40 11.00
CA PRO A 57 0.14 8.79 10.90
C PRO A 57 -0.74 8.10 11.95
N ALA A 58 -1.50 8.86 12.73
CA ALA A 58 -2.41 8.30 13.74
C ALA A 58 -3.54 7.45 13.12
N LYS A 59 -3.98 7.80 11.91
CA LYS A 59 -5.02 7.04 11.18
C LYS A 59 -4.39 5.84 10.48
N ARG A 60 -4.90 4.63 10.78
CA ARG A 60 -4.47 3.36 10.17
C ARG A 60 -4.41 3.40 8.65
N ARG A 61 -5.44 3.93 8.00
CA ARG A 61 -5.47 4.05 6.53
C ARG A 61 -4.37 4.93 5.94
N ALA A 62 -4.03 6.04 6.60
CA ALA A 62 -2.90 6.88 6.18
C ALA A 62 -1.55 6.21 6.49
N ARG A 63 -1.50 5.42 7.56
CA ARG A 63 -0.32 4.64 7.93
C ARG A 63 0.01 3.59 6.87
N VAL A 64 -0.99 2.87 6.36
CA VAL A 64 -0.79 1.89 5.27
C VAL A 64 -0.22 2.55 4.01
N VAL A 65 -0.65 3.78 3.68
CA VAL A 65 -0.05 4.54 2.56
C VAL A 65 1.45 4.69 2.77
N VAL A 66 1.85 5.22 3.93
CA VAL A 66 3.27 5.42 4.27
C VAL A 66 4.03 4.10 4.24
N LEU A 67 3.50 3.02 4.83
CA LEU A 67 4.16 1.71 4.84
C LEU A 67 4.39 1.15 3.44
N ILE A 68 3.47 1.37 2.49
CA ILE A 68 3.66 0.93 1.11
C ILE A 68 4.76 1.74 0.41
N GLU A 69 4.82 3.06 0.63
CA GLU A 69 5.88 3.90 0.06
C GLU A 69 7.26 3.55 0.63
N LEU A 70 7.34 3.12 1.90
CA LEU A 70 8.60 2.64 2.48
C LEU A 70 9.15 1.37 1.80
N LEU A 71 8.35 0.69 0.97
CA LEU A 71 8.83 -0.46 0.21
C LEU A 71 9.86 -0.08 -0.87
N ASP A 72 9.91 1.18 -1.30
CA ASP A 72 10.95 1.68 -2.23
C ASP A 72 12.37 1.58 -1.64
N LEU A 73 12.50 1.41 -0.32
CA LEU A 73 13.78 1.15 0.34
C LEU A 73 14.31 -0.28 0.11
N PHE A 74 13.45 -1.18 -0.36
CA PHE A 74 13.74 -2.61 -0.45
C PHE A 74 13.73 -3.08 -1.90
N ASN A 75 14.66 -3.96 -2.23
CA ASN A 75 14.71 -4.60 -3.53
C ASN A 75 13.86 -5.89 -3.50
N PRO A 76 12.87 -6.03 -4.39
CA PRO A 76 12.06 -7.24 -4.52
C PRO A 76 12.92 -8.49 -4.77
N GLY A 77 12.57 -9.59 -4.10
CA GLY A 77 13.30 -10.87 -4.23
C GLY A 77 14.65 -10.94 -3.48
N VAL A 78 15.07 -9.84 -2.84
CA VAL A 78 16.24 -9.84 -1.96
C VAL A 78 15.82 -10.24 -0.55
N VAL A 79 16.65 -11.08 0.08
CA VAL A 79 16.50 -11.49 1.47
C VAL A 79 17.40 -10.62 2.33
N TYR A 80 16.80 -9.98 3.33
CA TYR A 80 17.46 -9.10 4.28
C TYR A 80 17.47 -9.74 5.67
N SER A 81 18.58 -9.60 6.39
CA SER A 81 18.62 -9.83 7.83
C SER A 81 17.82 -8.76 8.57
N GLU A 82 17.40 -9.07 9.80
CA GLU A 82 16.77 -8.08 10.69
C GLU A 82 17.59 -6.79 10.84
N ARG A 83 18.92 -6.90 10.85
CA ARG A 83 19.84 -5.76 10.98
C ARG A 83 19.77 -4.86 9.75
N GLU A 84 19.78 -5.43 8.54
CA GLU A 84 19.70 -4.66 7.30
C GLU A 84 18.36 -3.94 7.19
N VAL A 85 17.26 -4.63 7.49
CA VAL A 85 15.92 -4.00 7.52
C VAL A 85 15.90 -2.83 8.50
N SER A 86 16.47 -3.02 9.69
CA SER A 86 16.53 -1.96 10.71
C SER A 86 17.36 -0.77 10.24
N GLN A 87 18.47 -1.00 9.55
CA GLN A 87 19.33 0.05 8.99
C GLN A 87 18.65 0.83 7.86
N LEU A 88 17.90 0.15 6.98
CA LEU A 88 17.12 0.81 5.93
C LEU A 88 16.04 1.72 6.55
N LEU A 89 15.27 1.19 7.50
CA LEU A 89 14.17 1.94 8.13
C LEU A 89 14.66 3.07 9.04
N ALA A 90 15.83 2.92 9.68
CA ALA A 90 16.41 3.95 10.55
C ALA A 90 16.80 5.23 9.79
N GLN A 91 17.01 5.14 8.48
CA GLN A 91 17.22 6.33 7.64
C GLN A 91 15.96 7.20 7.61
N VAL A 92 14.79 6.58 7.70
CA VAL A 92 13.50 7.27 7.52
C VAL A 92 12.84 7.65 8.85
N HIS A 93 12.90 6.81 9.89
CA HIS A 93 12.26 7.05 11.17
C HIS A 93 13.03 6.40 12.34
N ASP A 94 13.09 7.09 13.48
CA ASP A 94 13.86 6.64 14.65
C ASP A 94 13.26 5.38 15.31
N ASP A 95 11.93 5.28 15.36
CA ASP A 95 11.19 4.05 15.70
C ASP A 95 11.09 3.07 14.51
N PHE A 96 12.25 2.63 14.00
CA PHE A 96 12.35 1.65 12.91
C PHE A 96 11.83 0.26 13.32
N ALA A 97 11.83 -0.06 14.61
CA ALA A 97 11.33 -1.32 15.13
C ALA A 97 9.81 -1.44 14.96
N SER A 98 9.07 -0.37 15.28
CA SER A 98 7.63 -0.32 15.03
C SER A 98 7.31 -0.40 13.54
N LEU A 99 8.04 0.33 12.69
CA LEU A 99 7.84 0.25 11.23
C LEU A 99 8.05 -1.17 10.69
N ARG A 100 9.14 -1.83 11.08
CA ARG A 100 9.43 -3.21 10.67
C ARG A 100 8.30 -4.15 11.09
N ARG A 101 7.81 -4.02 12.31
CA ARG A 101 6.70 -4.83 12.82
C ARG A 101 5.43 -4.57 12.01
N GLU A 102 5.06 -3.32 11.76
CA GLU A 102 3.86 -3.00 11.00
C GLU A 102 3.95 -3.48 9.54
N LEU A 103 5.11 -3.37 8.90
CA LEU A 103 5.34 -3.93 7.56
C LEU A 103 5.06 -5.44 7.52
N VAL A 104 5.40 -6.18 8.59
CA VAL A 104 5.07 -7.61 8.72
C VAL A 104 3.61 -7.83 9.08
N ASP A 105 3.05 -7.06 10.01
CA ASP A 105 1.66 -7.19 10.48
C ASP A 105 0.66 -6.96 9.34
N TYR A 106 0.96 -6.02 8.42
CA TYR A 106 0.17 -5.80 7.21
C TYR A 106 0.51 -6.78 6.07
N GLY A 107 1.54 -7.63 6.23
CA GLY A 107 1.95 -8.63 5.25
C GLY A 107 2.72 -8.07 4.04
N LEU A 108 3.25 -6.86 4.15
CA LEU A 108 4.05 -6.21 3.10
C LEU A 108 5.49 -6.75 3.06
N LEU A 109 6.02 -7.05 4.25
CA LEU A 109 7.23 -7.86 4.42
C LEU A 109 6.86 -9.24 4.97
N GLN A 110 7.50 -10.28 4.46
CA GLN A 110 7.45 -11.63 5.02
C GLN A 110 8.67 -11.85 5.90
N ARG A 111 8.48 -12.54 7.03
CA ARG A 111 9.55 -12.90 7.97
C ARG A 111 9.63 -14.41 8.15
N ALA A 112 10.81 -14.99 7.99
CA ALA A 112 11.11 -16.38 8.29
C ALA A 112 12.53 -16.49 8.89
N ASP A 113 12.68 -17.15 10.05
CA ASP A 113 13.97 -17.41 10.69
C ASP A 113 14.89 -16.18 10.81
N GLY A 114 14.33 -15.02 11.17
CA GLY A 114 15.07 -13.76 11.31
C GLY A 114 15.42 -13.05 9.99
N HIS A 115 14.99 -13.61 8.86
CA HIS A 115 15.15 -13.06 7.53
C HIS A 115 13.84 -12.43 7.04
N TYR A 116 13.98 -11.42 6.20
CA TYR A 116 12.91 -10.57 5.70
C TYR A 116 12.97 -10.48 4.19
N GLN A 117 11.82 -10.43 3.55
CA GLN A 117 11.72 -10.17 2.11
C GLN A 117 10.42 -9.43 1.81
N VAL A 118 10.42 -8.62 0.76
CA VAL A 118 9.19 -8.02 0.24
C VAL A 118 8.26 -9.14 -0.23
N ALA A 119 6.97 -9.05 0.12
CA ALA A 119 5.99 -10.02 -0.33
C ALA A 119 5.95 -10.07 -1.86
N ALA A 120 5.86 -11.27 -2.44
CA ALA A 120 5.82 -11.42 -3.90
C ALA A 120 4.55 -10.84 -4.55
N GLN A 121 3.50 -10.65 -3.75
CA GLN A 121 2.22 -10.09 -4.15
C GLN A 121 1.60 -9.33 -2.98
N PHE A 122 0.71 -8.39 -3.30
CA PHE A 122 -0.02 -7.66 -2.26
C PHE A 122 -0.80 -8.65 -1.38
N PRO A 123 -0.65 -8.59 -0.04
CA PRO A 123 -1.29 -9.52 0.87
C PRO A 123 -2.82 -9.41 0.80
N THR A 124 -3.52 -10.53 0.99
CA THR A 124 -4.97 -10.51 1.14
C THR A 124 -5.30 -10.15 2.59
N PRO A 125 -5.85 -8.96 2.87
CA PRO A 125 -6.11 -8.54 4.23
C PRO A 125 -7.26 -9.34 4.85
N GLY A 126 -7.14 -9.71 6.12
CA GLY A 126 -8.25 -10.27 6.89
C GLY A 126 -9.37 -9.23 7.13
N PRO A 127 -10.55 -9.65 7.59
CA PRO A 127 -11.72 -8.77 7.74
C PRO A 127 -11.48 -7.58 8.69
N ALA A 128 -10.60 -7.74 9.70
CA ALA A 128 -10.23 -6.65 10.61
C ALA A 128 -9.35 -5.58 9.94
N VAL A 129 -8.51 -5.98 8.98
CA VAL A 129 -7.52 -5.10 8.32
C VAL A 129 -8.08 -4.51 7.02
N ALA A 130 -8.99 -5.21 6.35
CA ALA A 130 -9.56 -4.78 5.07
C ALA A 130 -10.11 -3.33 5.06
N PRO A 131 -10.78 -2.82 6.11
CA PRO A 131 -11.22 -1.42 6.16
C PRO A 131 -10.08 -0.40 6.24
N GLU A 132 -8.90 -0.81 6.69
CA GLU A 132 -7.71 0.04 6.81
C GLU A 132 -6.97 0.19 5.48
N ILE A 133 -7.16 -0.75 4.54
CA ILE A 133 -6.45 -0.73 3.27
C ILE A 133 -7.00 0.39 2.36
N PRO A 134 -6.18 1.38 1.99
CA PRO A 134 -6.63 2.42 1.09
C PRO A 134 -6.89 1.84 -0.30
N ARG A 135 -7.93 2.37 -0.97
CA ARG A 135 -8.15 2.06 -2.40
C ARG A 135 -6.88 2.40 -3.19
N GLY A 136 -6.52 1.54 -4.15
CA GLY A 136 -5.29 1.67 -4.93
C GLY A 136 -4.04 1.06 -4.27
N ALA A 137 -4.10 0.61 -3.02
CA ALA A 137 -2.95 0.01 -2.31
C ALA A 137 -2.26 -1.12 -3.09
N ALA A 138 -3.02 -2.08 -3.62
CA ALA A 138 -2.45 -3.20 -4.38
C ALA A 138 -1.76 -2.75 -5.68
N GLN A 139 -2.30 -1.72 -6.33
CA GLN A 139 -1.67 -1.13 -7.52
C GLN A 139 -0.37 -0.43 -7.13
N ARG A 140 -0.40 0.43 -6.10
CA ARG A 140 0.79 1.13 -5.62
C ARG A 140 1.88 0.19 -5.14
N PHE A 141 1.51 -0.84 -4.38
CA PHE A 141 2.40 -1.93 -4.01
C PHE A 141 3.11 -2.54 -5.23
N THR A 142 2.36 -2.82 -6.31
CA THR A 142 2.94 -3.40 -7.52
C THR A 142 3.88 -2.41 -8.24
N GLU A 143 3.61 -1.11 -8.14
CA GLU A 143 4.44 -0.07 -8.76
C GLU A 143 5.77 0.10 -8.01
N VAL A 144 5.75 0.18 -6.67
CA VAL A 144 6.97 0.29 -5.84
C VAL A 144 7.82 -0.99 -5.85
N THR A 145 7.18 -2.16 -5.97
CA THR A 145 7.88 -3.46 -5.95
C THR A 145 8.26 -4.01 -7.34
N ARG A 146 8.15 -3.23 -8.41
CA ARG A 146 8.60 -3.63 -9.77
C ARG A 146 9.77 -2.79 -10.31
N GLY A 147 10.33 -1.91 -9.48
CA GLY A 147 11.53 -1.12 -9.80
C GLY A 147 12.75 -1.98 -10.07
#